data_AF-A0A2R6R523-F1
#
_entry.id   AF-A0A2R6R523-F1
#
_cell.length_a   1.000
_cell.length_b   1.000
_cell.length_c   1.000
_cell.angle_alpha   90.00
_cell.angle_beta   90.00
_cell.angle_gamma   90.00
#
_symmetry.space_group_name_H-M   'P 1'
#
loop_
_entity.id
_entity.type
_entity.pdbx_description
1 polymer ?
#
loop_
_entity_poly.entity_id
_entity_poly.type
_entity_poly.pdbx_seq_one_letter_code
_entity_poly.pdbx_strand_id
1 'polypeptide(L)'
;MGGWDPASWDPVRDVFVYEFTTRRWTQRRDMPSKRSFFAAGAVDGRVYVAGGHDESKNALSSAWVYDIRSNEWAELTQMSEERDECEGVVIGSEFWVVSGYGTESQGAFKSSAESLDIGSGQWMRVDGAWGPSQCPRSCAGVGKDGNLVCWAELDPEIRVGSCGVDLGYRTLVTGSEYQGAPHGFYLVDKKEGQNGKLVKIEVPDEFSGFVQSGCCIEV
;
A
#
# COMPACT_ATOMS: atom_id res chain seq x y z
N MET A 1 -3.60 6.09 -8.35
CA MET A 1 -5.06 6.22 -8.16
C MET A 1 -5.27 7.25 -7.08
N GLY A 2 -6.12 8.25 -7.30
CA GLY A 2 -6.41 9.28 -6.30
C GLY A 2 -5.20 10.09 -5.86
N GLY A 3 -5.19 10.48 -4.60
CA GLY A 3 -4.17 11.37 -4.03
C GLY A 3 -4.49 12.83 -4.28
N TRP A 4 -3.45 13.63 -4.47
CA TRP A 4 -3.53 15.09 -4.58
C TRP A 4 -2.99 15.56 -5.93
N ASP A 5 -3.68 16.50 -6.56
CA ASP A 5 -3.13 17.23 -7.70
C ASP A 5 -1.93 18.08 -7.23
N PRO A 6 -0.74 17.95 -7.84
CA PRO A 6 0.46 18.65 -7.37
C PRO A 6 0.45 20.16 -7.65
N ALA A 7 -0.44 20.65 -8.52
CA ALA A 7 -0.55 22.06 -8.86
C ALA A 7 -1.62 22.76 -8.01
N SER A 8 -2.82 22.19 -7.93
CA SER A 8 -3.95 22.78 -7.19
C SER A 8 -4.01 22.37 -5.73
N TRP A 9 -3.34 21.26 -5.36
CA TRP A 9 -3.46 20.64 -4.04
C TRP A 9 -4.88 20.23 -3.69
N ASP A 10 -5.70 19.95 -4.71
CA ASP A 10 -7.02 19.36 -4.51
C ASP A 10 -6.92 17.84 -4.52
N PRO A 11 -7.71 17.14 -3.70
CA PRO A 11 -7.81 15.70 -3.78
C PRO A 11 -8.49 15.31 -5.10
N VAL A 12 -7.94 14.31 -5.77
CA VAL A 12 -8.41 13.83 -7.08
C VAL A 12 -9.00 12.43 -6.99
N ARG A 13 -9.76 12.06 -8.03
CA ARG A 13 -10.34 10.72 -8.19
C ARG A 13 -9.69 9.93 -9.31
N ASP A 14 -8.64 10.47 -9.93
CA ASP A 14 -8.13 9.96 -11.19
C ASP A 14 -7.50 8.57 -11.03
N VAL A 15 -7.73 7.73 -12.03
CA VAL A 15 -7.09 6.43 -12.17
C VAL A 15 -6.32 6.44 -13.48
N PHE A 16 -5.00 6.28 -13.42
CA PHE A 16 -4.16 6.12 -14.59
C PHE A 16 -3.53 4.73 -14.58
N VAL A 17 -3.54 4.08 -15.74
CA VAL A 17 -2.85 2.80 -15.97
C VAL A 17 -1.74 3.03 -16.98
N TYR A 18 -0.53 2.58 -16.65
CA TYR A 18 0.61 2.60 -17.54
C TYR A 18 0.74 1.25 -18.25
N GLU A 19 0.69 1.27 -19.57
CA GLU A 19 0.92 0.07 -20.38
C GLU A 19 2.37 0.05 -20.87
N PHE A 20 3.14 -0.97 -20.46
CA PHE A 20 4.56 -1.09 -20.80
C PHE A 20 4.83 -1.34 -22.28
N THR A 21 3.93 -2.06 -22.97
CA THR A 21 4.08 -2.41 -24.39
C THR A 21 3.95 -1.17 -25.28
N THR A 22 2.99 -0.29 -24.98
CA THR A 22 2.75 0.95 -25.71
C THR A 22 3.48 2.15 -25.12
N ARG A 23 3.98 2.04 -23.88
CA ARG A 23 4.66 3.08 -23.09
C ARG A 23 3.79 4.31 -22.89
N ARG A 24 2.51 4.11 -22.57
CA ARG A 24 1.53 5.19 -22.44
C ARG A 24 0.75 5.07 -21.16
N TRP A 25 0.53 6.21 -20.54
CA TRP A 25 -0.49 6.39 -19.52
C TRP A 25 -1.85 6.56 -20.17
N THR A 26 -2.84 5.83 -19.67
CA THR A 26 -4.24 5.95 -20.09
C THR A 26 -5.11 6.22 -18.86
N GLN A 27 -5.94 7.26 -18.92
CA GLN A 27 -6.95 7.50 -17.90
C GLN A 27 -8.02 6.41 -17.97
N ARG A 28 -8.35 5.85 -16.81
CA ARG A 28 -9.38 4.82 -16.62
C ARG A 28 -10.55 5.42 -15.84
N ARG A 29 -11.50 4.57 -15.45
CA ARG A 29 -12.67 5.01 -14.67
C ARG A 29 -12.22 5.56 -13.32
N ASP A 30 -12.60 6.80 -13.06
CA ASP A 30 -12.30 7.48 -11.80
C ASP A 30 -12.83 6.71 -10.58
N MET A 31 -12.17 6.92 -9.45
CA MET A 31 -12.62 6.41 -8.16
C MET A 31 -14.01 6.97 -7.80
N PRO A 32 -14.86 6.18 -7.10
CA PRO A 32 -16.21 6.61 -6.71
C PRO A 32 -16.23 7.82 -5.76
N SER A 33 -15.19 7.95 -4.93
CA SER A 33 -15.01 9.07 -4.01
C SER A 33 -13.57 9.56 -4.05
N LYS A 34 -13.36 10.84 -3.75
CA LYS A 34 -12.03 11.36 -3.46
C LYS A 34 -11.55 10.80 -2.12
N ARG A 35 -10.28 10.42 -2.05
CA ARG A 35 -9.63 9.94 -0.83
C ARG A 35 -8.11 10.06 -0.95
N SER A 36 -7.47 10.25 0.20
CA SER A 36 -6.02 10.34 0.35
C SER A 36 -5.53 9.42 1.45
N PHE A 37 -4.27 8.98 1.37
CA PHE A 37 -3.62 8.12 2.37
C PHE A 37 -4.38 6.84 2.73
N PHE A 38 -5.05 6.27 1.74
CA PHE A 38 -5.78 5.01 1.86
C PHE A 38 -4.87 3.81 1.62
N ALA A 39 -5.23 2.66 2.18
CA ALA A 39 -4.60 1.39 1.90
C ALA A 39 -4.96 0.92 0.48
N ALA A 40 -3.99 0.39 -0.25
CA ALA A 40 -4.20 -0.21 -1.56
C ALA A 40 -3.50 -1.57 -1.67
N GLY A 41 -4.14 -2.56 -2.27
CA GLY A 41 -3.57 -3.90 -2.49
C GLY A 41 -4.10 -4.49 -3.79
N ALA A 42 -3.27 -5.22 -4.52
CA ALA A 42 -3.64 -5.76 -5.83
C ALA A 42 -3.44 -7.27 -5.89
N VAL A 43 -4.44 -7.98 -6.42
CA VAL A 43 -4.41 -9.44 -6.61
C VAL A 43 -5.45 -9.84 -7.66
N ASP A 44 -5.14 -10.83 -8.48
CA ASP A 44 -6.02 -11.43 -9.49
C ASP A 44 -6.69 -10.42 -10.44
N GLY A 45 -5.91 -9.45 -10.93
CA GLY A 45 -6.40 -8.43 -11.87
C GLY A 45 -7.31 -7.37 -11.23
N ARG A 46 -7.37 -7.33 -9.89
CA ARG A 46 -8.18 -6.37 -9.12
C ARG A 46 -7.31 -5.55 -8.18
N VAL A 47 -7.73 -4.31 -7.94
CA VAL A 47 -7.11 -3.40 -6.97
C VAL A 47 -8.13 -3.06 -5.89
N TYR A 48 -7.83 -3.45 -4.65
CA TYR A 48 -8.60 -3.16 -3.46
C TYR A 48 -8.09 -1.89 -2.83
N VAL A 49 -9.00 -1.02 -2.42
CA VAL A 49 -8.68 0.21 -1.67
C VAL A 49 -9.58 0.32 -0.45
N ALA A 50 -9.04 0.79 0.67
CA ALA A 50 -9.79 0.96 1.90
C ALA A 50 -9.20 2.08 2.77
N GLY A 51 -10.05 2.71 3.58
CA GLY A 51 -9.62 3.75 4.49
C GLY A 51 -9.16 5.03 3.79
N GLY A 52 -8.20 5.71 4.43
CA GLY A 52 -7.77 7.07 4.10
C GLY A 52 -8.71 8.12 4.69
N HIS A 53 -8.65 9.34 4.15
CA HIS A 53 -9.56 10.41 4.52
C HIS A 53 -10.20 11.13 3.33
N ASP A 54 -11.36 11.75 3.57
CA ASP A 54 -12.07 12.61 2.61
C ASP A 54 -11.52 14.05 2.56
N GLU A 55 -12.14 14.92 1.75
CA GLU A 55 -11.73 16.32 1.61
C GLU A 55 -11.79 17.13 2.91
N SER A 56 -12.64 16.70 3.85
CA SER A 56 -12.80 17.33 5.18
C SER A 56 -11.88 16.70 6.23
N LYS A 57 -10.97 15.80 5.82
CA LYS A 57 -10.05 15.04 6.69
C LYS A 57 -10.77 14.10 7.66
N ASN A 58 -11.99 13.67 7.32
CA ASN A 58 -12.63 12.59 8.07
C ASN A 58 -12.04 11.26 7.63
N ALA A 59 -11.59 10.46 8.59
CA ALA A 59 -11.12 9.11 8.34
C ALA A 59 -12.28 8.24 7.81
N LEU A 60 -11.94 7.29 6.95
CA LEU A 60 -12.93 6.46 6.25
C LEU A 60 -12.83 5.01 6.72
N SER A 61 -13.98 4.34 6.78
CA SER A 61 -14.07 2.87 6.89
C SER A 61 -14.52 2.21 5.57
N SER A 62 -14.81 3.01 4.54
CA SER A 62 -15.27 2.52 3.25
C SER A 62 -14.16 1.84 2.46
N ALA A 63 -14.53 0.80 1.72
CA ALA A 63 -13.64 0.01 0.89
C ALA A 63 -14.26 -0.25 -0.49
N TRP A 64 -13.41 -0.35 -1.51
CA TRP A 64 -13.79 -0.52 -2.90
C TRP A 64 -12.83 -1.48 -3.59
N VAL A 65 -13.31 -2.14 -4.64
CA VAL A 65 -12.48 -2.93 -5.55
C VAL A 65 -12.64 -2.41 -6.97
N TYR A 66 -11.52 -2.26 -7.66
CA TYR A 66 -11.46 -1.93 -9.08
C TYR A 66 -11.07 -3.16 -9.88
N ASP A 67 -11.91 -3.56 -10.82
CA ASP A 67 -11.60 -4.59 -11.79
C ASP A 67 -10.96 -3.96 -13.04
N ILE A 68 -9.69 -4.31 -13.28
CA ILE A 68 -8.89 -3.70 -14.36
C ILE A 68 -9.44 -4.08 -15.74
N ARG A 69 -10.00 -5.29 -15.87
CA ARG A 69 -10.50 -5.84 -17.14
C ARG A 69 -11.80 -5.18 -17.54
N SER A 70 -12.76 -5.08 -16.62
CA SER A 70 -14.05 -4.42 -16.90
C SER A 70 -13.97 -2.90 -16.80
N ASN A 71 -12.91 -2.35 -16.19
CA ASN A 71 -12.79 -0.92 -15.90
C ASN A 71 -13.94 -0.42 -15.01
N GLU A 72 -14.29 -1.19 -13.98
CA GLU A 72 -15.40 -0.89 -13.08
C GLU A 72 -15.00 -0.96 -11.61
N TRP A 73 -15.67 -0.14 -10.82
CA TRP A 73 -15.56 -0.13 -9.36
C TRP A 73 -16.79 -0.83 -8.76
N ALA A 74 -16.56 -1.62 -7.72
CA ALA A 74 -17.60 -2.16 -6.86
C ALA A 74 -17.33 -1.79 -5.41
N GLU A 75 -18.40 -1.46 -4.68
CA GLU A 75 -18.32 -1.20 -3.25
C GLU A 75 -18.15 -2.51 -2.50
N LEU A 76 -17.29 -2.52 -1.49
CA LEU A 76 -17.11 -3.64 -0.58
C LEU A 76 -17.84 -3.34 0.74
N THR A 77 -18.01 -4.36 1.58
CA THR A 77 -18.42 -4.14 2.97
C THR A 77 -17.46 -3.16 3.65
N GLN A 78 -17.96 -2.36 4.58
CA GLN A 78 -17.13 -1.41 5.32
C GLN A 78 -16.34 -2.13 6.41
N MET A 79 -15.18 -1.56 6.74
CA MET A 79 -14.42 -1.90 7.93
C MET A 79 -15.21 -1.53 9.20
N SER A 80 -14.91 -2.21 10.30
CA SER A 80 -15.48 -1.93 11.62
C SER A 80 -14.93 -0.64 12.25
N GLU A 81 -13.74 -0.21 11.84
CA GLU A 81 -13.13 1.05 12.26
C GLU A 81 -12.72 1.91 11.06
N GLU A 82 -12.77 3.22 11.23
CA GLU A 82 -12.14 4.16 10.31
C GLU A 82 -10.61 4.13 10.47
N ARG A 83 -9.89 4.25 9.34
CA ARG A 83 -8.43 4.17 9.28
C ARG A 83 -7.86 5.16 8.27
N ASP A 84 -7.43 6.32 8.75
CA ASP A 84 -6.59 7.24 7.99
C ASP A 84 -5.11 6.86 8.16
N GLU A 85 -4.29 7.21 7.17
CA GLU A 85 -2.86 6.90 7.11
C GLU A 85 -2.51 5.43 7.32
N CYS A 86 -3.40 4.54 6.87
CA CYS A 86 -3.19 3.09 6.88
C CYS A 86 -2.36 2.62 5.68
N GLU A 87 -1.85 1.40 5.77
CA GLU A 87 -1.10 0.75 4.68
C GLU A 87 -1.82 -0.52 4.21
N GLY A 88 -1.78 -0.77 2.90
CA GLY A 88 -2.43 -1.92 2.28
C GLY A 88 -1.43 -3.00 1.92
N VAL A 89 -1.68 -4.24 2.33
CA VAL A 89 -0.90 -5.40 1.88
C VAL A 89 -1.81 -6.56 1.52
N VAL A 90 -1.45 -7.35 0.51
CA VAL A 90 -2.15 -8.61 0.20
C VAL A 90 -1.33 -9.77 0.74
N ILE A 91 -1.95 -10.59 1.59
CA ILE A 91 -1.35 -11.76 2.20
C ILE A 91 -2.21 -12.97 1.85
N GLY A 92 -1.71 -13.86 0.98
CA GLY A 92 -2.50 -14.99 0.50
C GLY A 92 -3.77 -14.51 -0.22
N SER A 93 -4.94 -14.91 0.29
CA SER A 93 -6.26 -14.51 -0.22
C SER A 93 -6.91 -13.37 0.56
N GLU A 94 -6.13 -12.64 1.37
CA GLU A 94 -6.64 -11.56 2.21
C GLU A 94 -6.03 -10.20 1.83
N PHE A 95 -6.86 -9.17 1.83
CA PHE A 95 -6.40 -7.78 1.76
C PHE A 95 -6.38 -7.17 3.16
N TRP A 96 -5.20 -6.78 3.64
CA TRP A 96 -4.98 -6.25 4.97
C TRP A 96 -4.86 -4.73 4.94
N VAL A 97 -5.57 -4.07 5.85
CA VAL A 97 -5.52 -2.64 6.13
C VAL A 97 -4.85 -2.46 7.48
N VAL A 98 -3.57 -2.12 7.45
CA VAL A 98 -2.68 -2.15 8.60
C VAL A 98 -2.70 -0.79 9.30
N SER A 99 -2.93 -0.82 10.62
CA SER A 99 -2.87 0.35 11.50
C SER A 99 -3.71 1.53 10.96
N GLY A 100 -3.21 2.75 11.11
CA GLY A 100 -3.95 3.99 10.92
C GLY A 100 -4.63 4.47 12.19
N TYR A 101 -5.39 5.55 12.06
CA TYR A 101 -6.14 6.17 13.15
C TYR A 101 -7.51 6.67 12.69
N GLY A 102 -8.42 6.90 13.64
CA GLY A 102 -9.72 7.53 13.37
C GLY A 102 -9.67 9.05 13.44
N THR A 103 -10.75 9.70 12.98
CA THR A 103 -10.95 11.14 12.87
C THR A 103 -10.66 11.88 14.19
N GLU A 104 -11.14 11.33 15.31
CA GLU A 104 -10.97 11.90 16.65
C GLU A 104 -9.63 11.55 17.32
N SER A 105 -8.79 10.77 16.64
CA SER A 105 -7.55 10.21 17.18
C SER A 105 -6.35 10.47 16.25
N GLN A 106 -6.36 11.60 15.53
CA GLN A 106 -5.31 11.91 14.55
C GLN A 106 -3.90 11.76 15.11
N GLY A 107 -3.06 11.01 14.38
CA GLY A 107 -1.68 10.69 14.75
C GLY A 107 -1.54 9.56 15.79
N ALA A 108 -2.62 9.08 16.40
CA ALA A 108 -2.59 7.96 17.35
C ALA A 108 -2.72 6.60 16.63
N PHE A 109 -1.65 6.20 15.94
CA PHE A 109 -1.60 4.93 15.20
C PHE A 109 -1.92 3.72 16.08
N LYS A 110 -2.88 2.92 15.63
CA LYS A 110 -3.32 1.69 16.32
C LYS A 110 -2.39 0.52 16.02
N SER A 111 -2.27 -0.41 16.96
CA SER A 111 -1.61 -1.70 16.74
C SER A 111 -2.50 -2.74 16.03
N SER A 112 -3.77 -2.40 15.78
CA SER A 112 -4.71 -3.30 15.10
C SER A 112 -4.63 -3.16 13.58
N ALA A 113 -5.02 -4.21 12.87
CA ALA A 113 -5.31 -4.21 11.45
C ALA A 113 -6.74 -4.74 11.20
N GLU A 114 -7.22 -4.61 9.97
CA GLU A 114 -8.39 -5.34 9.48
C GLU A 114 -8.03 -6.11 8.21
N SER A 115 -8.36 -7.39 8.16
CA SER A 115 -8.19 -8.24 6.99
C SER A 115 -9.53 -8.51 6.32
N LEU A 116 -9.59 -8.33 5.00
CA LEU A 116 -10.71 -8.72 4.17
C LEU A 116 -10.39 -10.07 3.54
N ASP A 117 -11.16 -11.10 3.87
CA ASP A 117 -11.14 -12.34 3.11
C ASP A 117 -11.82 -12.10 1.76
N ILE A 118 -11.05 -12.20 0.67
CA ILE A 118 -11.51 -11.84 -0.68
C ILE A 118 -12.60 -12.80 -1.19
N GLY A 119 -12.58 -14.06 -0.73
CA GLY A 119 -13.56 -15.07 -1.16
C GLY A 119 -14.96 -14.82 -0.60
N SER A 120 -15.04 -14.49 0.69
CA SER A 120 -16.30 -14.27 1.42
C SER A 120 -16.72 -12.80 1.48
N GLY A 121 -15.79 -11.87 1.23
CA GLY A 121 -16.00 -10.44 1.40
C GLY A 121 -16.21 -10.02 2.85
N GLN A 122 -15.71 -10.79 3.82
CA GLN A 122 -15.86 -10.51 5.24
C GLN A 122 -14.59 -9.87 5.83
N TRP A 123 -14.79 -8.84 6.65
CA TRP A 123 -13.71 -8.23 7.41
C TRP A 123 -13.52 -8.92 8.76
N MET A 124 -12.26 -9.06 9.17
CA MET A 124 -11.86 -9.49 10.49
C MET A 124 -10.89 -8.48 11.10
N ARG A 125 -11.16 -8.06 12.33
CA ARG A 125 -10.22 -7.25 13.11
C ARG A 125 -9.12 -8.15 13.67
N VAL A 126 -7.88 -7.69 13.55
CA VAL A 126 -6.69 -8.37 14.07
C VAL A 126 -5.96 -7.42 15.02
N ASP A 127 -6.04 -7.70 16.32
CA ASP A 127 -5.34 -6.90 17.34
C ASP A 127 -3.86 -7.30 17.43
N GLY A 128 -2.99 -6.34 17.72
CA GLY A 128 -1.55 -6.59 17.88
C GLY A 128 -0.81 -6.96 16.59
N ALA A 129 -1.44 -6.72 15.43
CA ALA A 129 -0.83 -6.94 14.12
C ALA A 129 0.34 -6.00 13.83
N TRP A 130 0.37 -4.83 14.47
CA TRP A 130 1.33 -3.77 14.18
C TRP A 130 1.96 -3.17 15.44
N GLY A 131 3.15 -2.58 15.31
CA GLY A 131 3.83 -1.86 16.38
C GLY A 131 2.98 -0.69 16.88
N PRO A 132 2.79 -0.51 18.20
CA PRO A 132 2.00 0.59 18.73
C PRO A 132 2.64 1.94 18.38
N SER A 133 1.81 2.92 17.99
CA SER A 133 2.24 4.27 17.61
C SER A 133 3.20 4.35 16.41
N GLN A 134 3.44 3.24 15.71
CA GLN A 134 4.25 3.20 14.50
C GLN A 134 3.35 3.51 13.30
N CYS A 135 3.69 4.54 12.52
CA CYS A 135 3.02 4.78 11.25
C CYS A 135 3.27 3.57 10.33
N PRO A 136 2.23 2.92 9.78
CA PRO A 136 2.40 1.76 8.92
C PRO A 136 2.89 2.16 7.53
N ARG A 137 2.68 3.44 7.17
CA ARG A 137 3.00 3.96 5.85
C ARG A 137 4.48 3.77 5.60
N SER A 138 4.77 3.28 4.41
CA SER A 138 6.15 3.18 3.93
C SER A 138 7.03 2.25 4.77
N CYS A 139 6.45 1.31 5.52
CA CYS A 139 7.20 0.28 6.24
C CYS A 139 6.46 -1.06 6.38
N ALA A 140 5.14 -1.13 6.25
CA ALA A 140 4.45 -2.42 6.23
C ALA A 140 4.75 -3.23 4.96
N GLY A 141 4.83 -4.55 5.11
CA GLY A 141 5.04 -5.46 4.01
C GLY A 141 4.75 -6.91 4.37
N VAL A 142 5.02 -7.79 3.41
CA VAL A 142 4.78 -9.22 3.56
C VAL A 142 6.11 -9.95 3.64
N GLY A 143 6.33 -10.62 4.76
CA GLY A 143 7.46 -11.51 4.98
C GLY A 143 7.32 -12.81 4.18
N LYS A 144 8.42 -13.55 4.07
CA LYS A 144 8.49 -14.81 3.32
C LYS A 144 7.45 -15.86 3.73
N ASP A 145 7.01 -15.84 4.99
CA ASP A 145 6.09 -16.85 5.54
C ASP A 145 4.62 -16.41 5.36
N GLY A 146 4.38 -15.35 4.57
CA GLY A 146 3.05 -14.76 4.42
C GLY A 146 2.60 -14.06 5.70
N ASN A 147 3.52 -13.49 6.47
CA ASN A 147 3.20 -12.73 7.68
C ASN A 147 3.47 -11.24 7.46
N LEU A 148 2.71 -10.40 8.15
CA LEU A 148 2.94 -8.96 8.18
C LEU A 148 4.29 -8.65 8.84
N VAL A 149 5.10 -7.80 8.21
CA VAL A 149 6.42 -7.36 8.71
C VAL A 149 6.59 -5.85 8.58
N CYS A 150 7.48 -5.28 9.40
CA CYS A 150 7.94 -3.91 9.26
C CYS A 150 9.33 -3.88 8.61
N TRP A 151 9.44 -3.39 7.38
CA TRP A 151 10.70 -3.28 6.64
C TRP A 151 11.75 -2.44 7.37
N ALA A 152 11.33 -1.39 8.07
CA ALA A 152 12.22 -0.51 8.83
C ALA A 152 12.89 -1.22 10.02
N GLU A 153 12.34 -2.34 10.49
CA GLU A 153 12.95 -3.17 11.53
C GLU A 153 13.93 -4.21 10.96
N LEU A 154 13.81 -4.51 9.67
CA LEU A 154 14.67 -5.49 9.00
C LEU A 154 16.02 -4.89 8.58
N ASP A 155 16.07 -3.60 8.24
CA ASP A 155 17.33 -2.94 7.88
C ASP A 155 17.29 -1.41 8.13
N PRO A 156 18.30 -0.85 8.82
CA PRO A 156 18.38 0.58 9.10
C PRO A 156 18.54 1.47 7.86
N GLU A 157 18.85 0.93 6.68
CA GLU A 157 18.93 1.70 5.42
C GLU A 157 17.55 1.99 4.79
N ILE A 158 16.48 1.31 5.23
CA ILE A 158 15.14 1.37 4.63
C ILE A 158 14.13 1.84 5.68
N ARG A 159 14.17 3.14 6.02
CA ARG A 159 13.34 3.71 7.11
C ARG A 159 12.14 4.50 6.62
N VAL A 160 12.22 5.04 5.42
CA VAL A 160 11.24 5.98 4.87
C VAL A 160 10.89 5.57 3.44
N GLY A 161 9.65 5.80 3.02
CA GLY A 161 9.21 5.54 1.65
C GLY A 161 9.30 4.08 1.20
N SER A 162 9.33 3.10 2.12
CA SER A 162 9.55 1.72 1.72
C SER A 162 8.33 1.08 1.07
N CYS A 163 8.57 0.38 -0.03
CA CYS A 163 7.56 -0.36 -0.79
C CYS A 163 8.16 -1.71 -1.15
N GLY A 164 7.44 -2.79 -0.82
CA GLY A 164 7.81 -4.14 -1.19
C GLY A 164 6.97 -4.61 -2.38
N VAL A 165 7.62 -5.05 -3.45
CA VAL A 165 6.99 -5.72 -4.60
C VAL A 165 7.47 -7.15 -4.63
N ASP A 166 6.54 -8.09 -4.53
CA ASP A 166 6.83 -9.51 -4.65
C ASP A 166 7.15 -9.89 -6.12
N LEU A 167 8.28 -10.57 -6.33
CA LEU A 167 8.74 -11.10 -7.62
C LEU A 167 8.84 -12.63 -7.60
N GLY A 168 8.12 -13.28 -6.68
CA GLY A 168 8.15 -14.73 -6.46
C GLY A 168 9.27 -15.15 -5.53
N TYR A 169 10.43 -15.54 -6.08
CA TYR A 169 11.59 -15.99 -5.29
C TYR A 169 12.38 -14.82 -4.67
N ARG A 170 12.03 -13.58 -5.00
CA ARG A 170 12.61 -12.35 -4.47
C ARG A 170 11.53 -11.33 -4.14
N THR A 171 11.84 -10.42 -3.23
CA THR A 171 11.09 -9.17 -3.05
C THR A 171 11.96 -8.00 -3.47
N LEU A 172 11.45 -7.14 -4.35
CA LEU A 172 12.04 -5.82 -4.59
C LEU A 172 11.55 -4.88 -3.49
N VAL A 173 12.46 -4.30 -2.74
CA VAL A 173 12.17 -3.30 -1.71
C VAL A 173 12.75 -1.98 -2.18
N THR A 174 11.94 -0.94 -2.23
CA THR A 174 12.41 0.44 -2.37
C THR A 174 12.40 1.10 -1.01
N GLY A 175 13.12 2.20 -0.82
CA GLY A 175 13.04 3.02 0.39
C GLY A 175 14.27 3.90 0.55
N SER A 176 14.27 4.73 1.58
CA SER A 176 15.36 5.65 1.88
C SER A 176 15.72 5.64 3.38
N GLU A 177 16.95 6.04 3.68
CA GLU A 177 17.46 6.08 5.05
C GLU A 177 16.76 7.17 5.90
N TYR A 178 16.38 8.28 5.26
CA TYR A 178 15.69 9.41 5.89
C TYR A 178 14.80 10.15 4.89
N GLN A 179 13.90 10.98 5.42
CA GLN A 179 13.01 11.79 4.61
C GLN A 179 13.79 12.77 3.74
N GLY A 180 13.60 12.71 2.41
CA GLY A 180 14.32 13.54 1.45
C GLY A 180 15.60 12.91 0.88
N ALA A 181 16.05 11.76 1.40
CA ALA A 181 17.15 11.01 0.81
C ALA A 181 16.75 10.36 -0.54
N PRO A 182 17.71 10.10 -1.45
CA PRO A 182 17.46 9.28 -2.62
C PRO A 182 16.92 7.90 -2.24
N HIS A 183 15.90 7.43 -2.94
CA HIS A 183 15.41 6.06 -2.76
C HIS A 183 16.45 5.07 -3.31
N GLY A 184 16.84 4.12 -2.47
CA GLY A 184 17.54 2.92 -2.87
C GLY A 184 16.56 1.85 -3.34
N PHE A 185 17.08 0.92 -4.12
CA PHE A 185 16.37 -0.28 -4.57
C PHE A 185 17.15 -1.48 -4.08
N TYR A 186 16.44 -2.48 -3.57
CA TYR A 186 17.04 -3.60 -2.88
C TYR A 186 16.32 -4.89 -3.28
N LEU A 187 17.06 -5.97 -3.48
CA LEU A 187 16.51 -7.31 -3.66
C LEU A 187 16.71 -8.12 -2.39
N VAL A 188 15.64 -8.77 -1.93
CA VAL A 188 15.66 -9.75 -0.85
C VAL A 188 15.40 -11.13 -1.45
N ASP A 189 16.37 -12.03 -1.37
CA ASP A 189 16.14 -13.44 -1.70
C ASP A 189 15.24 -14.08 -0.62
N LYS A 190 14.20 -14.79 -1.04
CA LYS A 190 13.41 -15.66 -0.17
C LYS A 190 14.09 -17.04 -0.10
N LYS A 191 15.06 -17.23 0.79
CA LYS A 191 15.69 -18.54 1.04
C LYS A 191 14.98 -19.29 2.18
N GLU A 192 15.00 -20.61 2.16
CA GLU A 192 14.47 -21.41 3.27
C GLU A 192 15.17 -21.03 4.59
N GLY A 193 14.38 -20.80 5.64
CA GLY A 193 14.89 -20.59 7.01
C GLY A 193 15.22 -19.15 7.41
N GLN A 194 15.56 -18.22 6.50
CA GLN A 194 15.83 -16.79 6.84
C GLN A 194 15.48 -15.84 5.68
N ASN A 195 14.98 -14.63 5.98
CA ASN A 195 14.97 -13.55 4.97
C ASN A 195 16.42 -13.29 4.55
N GLY A 196 16.70 -13.29 3.25
CA GLY A 196 18.02 -12.96 2.73
C GLY A 196 18.43 -11.54 3.12
N LYS A 197 19.74 -11.25 3.09
CA LYS A 197 20.23 -9.89 3.24
C LYS A 197 19.69 -9.02 2.09
N LEU A 198 19.28 -7.79 2.39
CA LEU A 198 18.97 -6.79 1.36
C LEU A 198 20.22 -6.54 0.52
N VAL A 199 20.10 -6.79 -0.78
CA VAL A 199 21.16 -6.52 -1.76
C VAL A 199 20.75 -5.30 -2.55
N LYS A 200 21.44 -4.18 -2.33
CA LYS A 200 21.22 -2.96 -3.10
C LYS A 200 21.48 -3.21 -4.59
N ILE A 201 20.58 -2.73 -5.44
CA ILE A 201 20.73 -2.75 -6.89
C ILE A 201 20.90 -1.33 -7.41
N GLU A 202 21.73 -1.18 -8.44
CA GLU A 202 21.86 0.10 -9.13
C GLU A 202 20.72 0.27 -10.13
N VAL A 203 20.06 1.41 -10.03
CA VAL A 203 19.00 1.83 -10.94
C VAL A 203 19.46 3.11 -11.61
N PRO A 204 19.42 3.22 -12.94
CA PRO A 204 19.82 4.45 -13.64
C PRO A 204 19.07 5.67 -13.11
N ASP A 205 19.74 6.83 -13.06
CA ASP A 205 19.19 8.07 -12.48
C ASP A 205 17.84 8.47 -13.10
N GLU A 206 17.64 8.17 -14.38
CA GLU A 206 16.38 8.41 -15.12
C GLU A 206 15.17 7.61 -14.61
N PHE A 207 15.39 6.56 -13.81
CA PHE A 207 14.36 5.76 -13.14
C PHE A 207 14.34 5.98 -11.61
N SER A 208 15.07 6.98 -11.11
CA SER A 208 15.11 7.35 -9.69
C SER A 208 14.15 8.51 -9.38
N GLY A 209 13.55 8.53 -8.18
CA GLY A 209 12.61 9.57 -7.77
C GLY A 209 12.02 9.36 -6.38
N PHE A 210 11.13 10.27 -5.95
CA PHE A 210 10.37 10.13 -4.72
C PHE A 210 9.11 9.29 -4.97
N VAL A 211 9.05 8.09 -4.40
CA VAL A 211 7.86 7.23 -4.39
C VAL A 211 7.33 7.18 -2.96
N GLN A 212 6.13 7.72 -2.70
CA GLN A 212 5.55 7.72 -1.35
C GLN A 212 4.76 6.44 -1.03
N SER A 213 4.15 5.84 -2.05
CA SER A 213 3.44 4.57 -1.97
C SER A 213 3.26 4.02 -3.40
N GLY A 214 3.16 2.71 -3.52
CA GLY A 214 2.93 2.03 -4.78
C GLY A 214 2.45 0.60 -4.53
N CYS A 215 1.64 0.08 -5.45
CA CYS A 215 1.36 -1.34 -5.55
C CYS A 215 1.69 -1.78 -6.97
N CYS A 216 2.11 -3.03 -7.14
CA CYS A 216 2.36 -3.63 -8.44
C CYS A 216 1.33 -4.74 -8.68
N ILE A 217 0.85 -4.85 -9.91
CA ILE A 217 0.03 -5.97 -10.35
C ILE A 217 0.58 -6.50 -11.66
N GLU A 218 0.91 -7.79 -11.69
CA GLU A 218 1.18 -8.51 -12.93
C GLU A 218 -0.17 -9.04 -13.45
N VAL A 219 -0.51 -8.72 -14.71
CA VAL A 219 -1.79 -9.06 -15.35
C VAL A 219 -1.57 -10.04 -16.48
#